data_AF-A0A7S2XZ45-F1
#
_entry.id   AF-A0A7S2XZ45-F1
#
_cell.length_a   1.000
_cell.length_b   1.000
_cell.length_c   1.000
_cell.angle_alpha   90.00
_cell.angle_beta   90.00
_cell.angle_gamma   90.00
#
_symmetry.space_group_name_H-M   'P 1'
#
loop_
_entity.id
_entity.type
_entity.pdbx_description
1 polymer ?
#
loop_
_entity_poly.entity_id
_entity_poly.type
_entity_poly.pdbx_seq_one_letter_code
_entity_poly.pdbx_strand_id
1 'polypeptide(L)'
;GGRKVRPTWKNYFHDVHGVIYMVDGSSTERWEEAQTELQGAKSHKYLMDKPLLVMLNKADQGEALGSQQEVAQMLGLGGQDITSVQTVIARGANSDNVIDPRAESGLEWLFEKILSNFESLNARVAQDFEDMQAEFERQKEEKNLKVFRAQLEKAFPKDGGEKDESCFEEGEGLEFIAGEIDDTVDNLPPIAKEICALVGYQKLALQMIGSMKLPISKKNQPMEWEAILEYVNERRAEVGL
;
A
#
# COMPACT_ATOMS: atom_id res chain seq x y z
N GLY A 1 3.75 3.03 -18.68
CA GLY A 1 3.73 1.61 -18.21
C GLY A 1 2.64 0.82 -18.93
N GLY A 2 2.78 -0.51 -19.03
CA GLY A 2 1.75 -1.37 -19.62
C GLY A 2 0.51 -1.51 -18.74
N ARG A 3 -0.65 -1.82 -19.32
CA ARG A 3 -1.97 -1.85 -18.63
C ARG A 3 -2.00 -2.64 -17.31
N LYS A 4 -1.27 -3.76 -17.24
CA LYS A 4 -1.19 -4.60 -16.02
C LYS A 4 -0.35 -3.98 -14.90
N VAL A 5 0.54 -3.03 -15.23
CA VAL A 5 1.47 -2.41 -14.27
C VAL A 5 0.91 -1.11 -13.72
N ARG A 6 0.10 -0.35 -14.47
CA ARG A 6 -0.44 0.94 -14.01
C ARG A 6 -1.18 0.90 -12.67
N PRO A 7 -1.92 -0.16 -12.32
CA PRO A 7 -2.56 -0.25 -11.01
C PRO A 7 -1.59 -0.18 -9.83
N THR A 8 -0.29 -0.45 -10.02
CA THR A 8 0.72 -0.38 -8.95
C THR A 8 1.26 1.03 -8.74
N TRP A 9 1.02 1.99 -9.64
CA TRP A 9 1.52 3.36 -9.52
C TRP A 9 1.06 4.04 -8.22
N LYS A 10 -0.21 3.80 -7.84
CA LYS A 10 -0.80 4.35 -6.61
C LYS A 10 -0.06 3.94 -5.33
N ASN A 11 0.71 2.85 -5.37
CA ASN A 11 1.53 2.41 -4.26
C ASN A 11 2.73 3.34 -3.99
N TYR A 12 3.02 4.29 -4.89
CA TYR A 12 4.14 5.23 -4.76
C TYR A 12 3.70 6.68 -4.63
N PHE A 13 2.42 7.00 -4.82
CA PHE A 13 1.95 8.39 -4.89
C PHE A 13 2.11 9.19 -3.59
N HIS A 14 2.10 8.51 -2.44
CA HIS A 14 2.27 9.15 -1.14
C HIS A 14 3.69 9.67 -0.92
N ASP A 15 4.70 9.02 -1.52
CA ASP A 15 6.13 9.26 -1.28
C ASP A 15 6.81 10.01 -2.44
N VAL A 16 6.10 10.95 -3.08
CA VAL A 16 6.66 11.77 -4.17
C VAL A 16 6.32 13.24 -4.00
N HIS A 17 7.23 14.13 -4.39
CA HIS A 17 7.03 15.58 -4.36
C HIS A 17 6.48 16.14 -5.68
N GLY A 18 6.69 15.44 -6.80
CA GLY A 18 6.20 15.85 -8.12
C GLY A 18 6.16 14.67 -9.08
N VAL A 19 5.53 14.88 -10.24
CA VAL A 19 5.28 13.83 -11.22
C VAL A 19 5.78 14.26 -12.59
N ILE A 20 6.49 13.36 -13.27
CA ILE A 20 6.81 13.48 -14.70
C ILE A 20 5.95 12.46 -15.44
N TYR A 21 5.10 12.93 -16.34
CA TYR A 21 4.20 12.11 -17.15
C TYR A 21 4.61 12.14 -18.62
N MET A 22 5.13 11.01 -19.12
CA MET A 22 5.58 10.86 -20.49
C MET A 22 4.43 10.43 -21.41
N VAL A 23 4.19 11.16 -22.48
CA VAL A 23 3.20 10.85 -23.53
C VAL A 23 3.91 10.62 -24.86
N ASP A 24 3.45 9.64 -25.63
CA ASP A 24 3.95 9.38 -26.98
C ASP A 24 3.30 10.37 -27.96
N GLY A 25 4.04 11.41 -28.37
CA GLY A 25 3.53 12.49 -29.20
C GLY A 25 3.22 12.08 -30.64
N SER A 26 3.77 10.96 -31.12
CA SER A 26 3.55 10.49 -32.50
C SER A 26 2.34 9.55 -32.65
N SER A 27 1.68 9.17 -31.54
CA SER A 27 0.66 8.10 -31.53
C SER A 27 -0.67 8.63 -31.00
N THR A 28 -1.41 9.32 -31.89
CA THR A 28 -2.72 9.94 -31.57
C THR A 28 -3.76 8.93 -31.08
N GLU A 29 -3.66 7.66 -31.49
CA GLU A 29 -4.56 6.57 -31.09
C GLU A 29 -4.54 6.23 -29.58
N ARG A 30 -3.47 6.60 -28.86
CA ARG A 30 -3.29 6.29 -27.43
C ARG A 30 -3.55 7.49 -26.52
N TRP A 31 -4.02 8.60 -27.09
CA TRP A 31 -4.23 9.85 -26.35
C TRP A 31 -5.35 9.76 -25.32
N GLU A 32 -6.48 9.16 -25.68
CA GLU A 32 -7.61 8.99 -24.77
C GLU A 32 -7.22 8.12 -23.56
N GLU A 33 -6.46 7.06 -23.81
CA GLU A 33 -5.89 6.21 -22.76
C GLU A 33 -4.91 7.01 -21.89
N ALA A 34 -4.00 7.77 -22.50
CA ALA A 34 -3.05 8.60 -21.77
C ALA A 34 -3.73 9.69 -20.93
N GLN A 35 -4.79 10.32 -21.45
CA GLN A 35 -5.60 11.31 -20.75
C GLN A 35 -6.32 10.68 -19.55
N THR A 36 -6.98 9.53 -19.76
CA THR A 36 -7.72 8.84 -18.69
C THR A 36 -6.81 8.47 -17.52
N GLU A 37 -5.64 7.89 -17.81
CA GLU A 37 -4.66 7.52 -16.79
C GLU A 37 -4.07 8.75 -16.08
N LEU A 38 -3.81 9.84 -16.83
CA LEU A 38 -3.31 11.09 -16.27
C LEU A 38 -4.33 11.75 -15.34
N GLN A 39 -5.61 11.79 -15.72
CA GLN A 39 -6.68 12.32 -14.89
C GLN A 39 -6.88 11.48 -13.62
N GLY A 40 -6.81 10.14 -13.74
CA GLY A 40 -6.84 9.25 -12.59
C GLY A 40 -5.67 9.48 -11.62
N ALA A 41 -4.45 9.67 -12.14
CA ALA A 41 -3.28 9.97 -11.33
C ALA A 41 -3.39 11.37 -10.68
N LYS A 42 -3.69 12.41 -11.46
CA LYS A 42 -3.79 13.80 -11.01
C LYS A 42 -4.87 14.01 -9.94
N SER A 43 -6.00 13.29 -10.05
CA SER A 43 -7.10 13.38 -9.08
C SER A 43 -6.86 12.56 -7.80
N HIS A 44 -5.82 11.73 -7.75
CA HIS A 44 -5.52 10.95 -6.57
C HIS A 44 -5.14 11.85 -5.40
N LYS A 45 -5.66 11.58 -4.19
CA LYS A 45 -5.46 12.42 -2.99
C LYS A 45 -3.99 12.77 -2.70
N TYR A 46 -3.08 11.84 -2.98
CA TYR A 46 -1.64 12.00 -2.77
C TYR A 46 -0.91 12.76 -3.89
N LEU A 47 -1.50 12.92 -5.08
CA LEU A 47 -0.90 13.67 -6.18
C LEU A 47 -1.59 15.01 -6.44
N MET A 48 -2.82 15.18 -5.96
CA MET A 48 -3.55 16.43 -6.03
C MET A 48 -2.67 17.58 -5.51
N ASP A 49 -2.60 18.67 -6.26
CA ASP A 49 -1.79 19.86 -5.95
C ASP A 49 -0.27 19.67 -5.94
N LYS A 50 0.26 18.50 -6.34
CA LYS A 50 1.71 18.33 -6.57
C LYS A 50 2.09 18.77 -7.99
N PRO A 51 3.30 19.35 -8.18
CA PRO A 51 3.79 19.72 -9.50
C PRO A 51 3.77 18.57 -10.51
N LEU A 52 3.19 18.82 -11.69
CA LEU A 52 3.04 17.87 -12.77
C LEU A 52 3.72 18.39 -14.04
N LEU A 53 4.77 17.71 -14.47
CA LEU A 53 5.43 17.94 -15.75
C LEU A 53 4.99 16.89 -16.75
N VAL A 54 4.32 17.31 -17.82
CA VAL A 54 3.96 16.43 -18.94
C VAL A 54 5.00 16.61 -20.04
N MET A 55 5.62 15.51 -20.43
CA MET A 55 6.61 15.47 -21.50
C MET A 55 6.03 14.73 -22.72
N LEU A 56 5.82 15.46 -23.81
CA LEU A 56 5.38 14.92 -25.09
C LEU A 56 6.59 14.44 -25.88
N ASN A 57 6.86 13.16 -25.79
CA ASN A 57 8.01 12.53 -26.41
C ASN A 57 7.81 12.30 -27.92
N LYS A 58 8.91 12.04 -28.63
CA LYS A 58 8.96 11.74 -30.07
C LYS A 58 8.44 12.88 -30.95
N ALA A 59 8.75 14.11 -30.55
CA ALA A 59 8.37 15.31 -31.29
C ALA A 59 8.97 15.38 -32.72
N ASP A 60 9.91 14.50 -33.05
CA ASP A 60 10.52 14.31 -34.36
C ASP A 60 9.74 13.35 -35.29
N GLN A 61 8.81 12.54 -34.77
CA GLN A 61 8.21 11.41 -35.51
C GLN A 61 6.74 11.60 -35.93
N GLY A 62 6.11 12.71 -35.57
CA GLY A 62 4.70 12.99 -35.91
C GLY A 62 4.52 14.34 -36.57
N GLU A 63 3.37 14.55 -37.21
CA GLU A 63 2.89 15.91 -37.43
C GLU A 63 2.80 16.57 -36.05
N ALA A 64 3.42 17.75 -35.92
CA ALA A 64 3.50 18.44 -34.65
C ALA A 64 2.10 18.50 -34.03
N LEU A 65 1.93 17.80 -32.90
CA LEU A 65 0.86 18.14 -31.97
C LEU A 65 0.95 19.65 -31.78
N GLY A 66 -0.20 20.31 -31.78
CA GLY A 66 -0.29 21.77 -31.78
C GLY A 66 0.50 22.42 -30.63
N SER A 67 0.30 23.73 -30.46
CA SER A 67 0.86 24.48 -29.34
C SER A 67 0.73 23.73 -28.00
N GLN A 68 1.67 23.96 -27.08
CA GLN A 68 1.63 23.38 -25.71
C GLN A 68 0.26 23.56 -25.05
N GLN A 69 -0.44 24.65 -25.37
CA GLN A 69 -1.78 24.97 -24.89
C GLN A 69 -2.85 24.04 -25.46
N GLU A 70 -2.82 23.71 -26.75
CA GLU A 70 -3.74 22.75 -27.36
C GLU A 70 -3.56 21.37 -26.75
N VAL A 71 -2.31 20.96 -26.50
CA VAL A 71 -2.05 19.69 -25.85
C VAL A 71 -2.51 19.66 -24.40
N ALA A 72 -2.26 20.74 -23.65
CA ALA A 72 -2.76 20.86 -22.29
C ALA A 72 -4.29 20.72 -22.25
N GLN A 73 -5.00 21.40 -23.17
CA GLN A 73 -6.46 21.29 -23.29
C GLN A 73 -6.91 19.86 -23.63
N MET A 74 -6.27 19.21 -24.61
CA MET A 74 -6.59 17.84 -24.98
C MET A 74 -6.38 16.84 -23.84
N LEU A 75 -5.36 17.03 -23.00
CA LEU A 75 -5.11 16.19 -21.83
C LEU A 75 -6.00 16.56 -20.62
N GLY A 76 -6.90 17.54 -20.76
CA GLY A 76 -7.72 18.04 -19.65
C GLY A 76 -6.89 18.69 -18.55
N LEU A 77 -5.72 19.23 -18.89
CA LEU A 77 -4.87 19.97 -17.97
C LEU A 77 -5.39 21.40 -17.93
N GLY A 78 -6.13 21.74 -16.87
CA GLY A 78 -6.43 23.13 -16.57
C GLY A 78 -5.15 23.95 -16.45
N GLY A 79 -5.20 25.24 -16.80
CA GLY A 79 -4.07 26.19 -16.73
C GLY A 79 -3.64 26.54 -15.31
N GLN A 80 -3.42 25.53 -14.47
CA GLN A 80 -2.92 25.66 -13.11
C GLN A 80 -1.41 25.90 -13.17
N ASP A 81 -0.92 26.81 -12.32
CA ASP A 81 0.51 27.19 -12.25
C ASP A 81 1.44 26.05 -11.80
N ILE A 82 0.87 24.92 -11.38
CA ILE A 82 1.58 23.69 -10.96
C ILE A 82 1.66 22.63 -12.06
N THR A 83 1.26 22.94 -13.29
CA THR A 83 1.34 22.00 -14.43
C THR A 83 2.07 22.63 -15.61
N SER A 84 2.99 21.90 -16.23
CA SER A 84 3.71 22.33 -17.43
C SER A 84 3.74 21.23 -18.47
N VAL A 85 3.72 21.61 -19.75
CA VAL A 85 3.78 20.70 -20.90
C VAL A 85 5.01 21.04 -21.73
N GLN A 86 5.89 20.07 -21.95
CA GLN A 86 7.10 20.24 -22.76
C GLN A 86 7.14 19.21 -23.88
N THR A 87 7.52 19.64 -25.10
CA THR A 87 7.84 18.71 -26.18
C THR A 87 9.28 18.26 -26.05
N VAL A 88 9.54 16.96 -26.18
CA VAL A 88 10.88 16.39 -26.00
C VAL A 88 11.15 15.30 -27.04
N ILE A 89 12.42 15.08 -27.32
CA ILE A 89 12.93 13.98 -28.12
C ILE A 89 13.85 13.16 -27.22
N ALA A 90 13.29 12.15 -26.56
CA ALA A 90 14.06 11.17 -25.82
C ALA A 90 14.68 10.18 -26.82
N ARG A 91 16.00 10.14 -26.88
CA ARG A 91 16.76 9.21 -27.73
C ARG A 91 17.17 7.97 -26.95
N GLY A 92 17.36 6.86 -27.66
CA GLY A 92 17.83 5.61 -27.06
C GLY A 92 19.28 5.69 -26.58
N ALA A 93 19.67 4.75 -25.72
CA ALA A 93 21.01 4.70 -25.09
C ALA A 93 22.18 4.56 -26.08
N ASN A 94 21.91 4.22 -27.35
CA ASN A 94 22.91 4.08 -28.41
C ASN A 94 23.05 5.34 -29.30
N SER A 95 22.40 6.45 -28.92
CA SER A 95 22.56 7.74 -29.59
C SER A 95 23.77 8.50 -29.03
N ASP A 96 24.16 9.62 -29.65
CA ASP A 96 25.37 10.41 -29.33
C ASP A 96 25.35 11.10 -27.94
N ASN A 97 24.61 10.57 -26.96
CA ASN A 97 24.40 11.13 -25.60
C ASN A 97 23.91 12.59 -25.58
N VAL A 98 23.37 13.09 -26.71
CA VAL A 98 22.80 14.43 -26.79
C VAL A 98 21.42 14.43 -26.14
N ILE A 99 21.36 15.02 -24.95
CA ILE A 99 20.12 15.31 -24.22
C ILE A 99 19.37 16.44 -24.93
N ASP A 100 18.05 16.32 -25.04
CA ASP A 100 17.21 17.39 -25.56
C ASP A 100 17.14 18.53 -24.53
N PRO A 101 17.56 19.77 -24.86
CA PRO A 101 17.55 20.88 -23.91
C PRO A 101 16.14 21.18 -23.36
N ARG A 102 15.08 20.81 -24.08
CA ARG A 102 13.69 20.97 -23.60
C ARG A 102 13.37 20.04 -22.43
N ALA A 103 14.02 18.87 -22.36
CA ALA A 103 13.89 17.98 -21.21
C ALA A 103 14.54 18.61 -19.97
N GLU A 104 15.72 19.23 -20.12
CA GLU A 104 16.38 19.96 -19.04
C GLU A 104 15.53 21.13 -18.55
N SER A 105 15.04 21.99 -19.46
CA SER A 105 14.15 23.10 -19.09
C SER A 105 12.87 22.65 -18.38
N GLY A 106 12.31 21.50 -18.77
CA GLY A 106 11.17 20.90 -18.08
C GLY A 106 11.50 20.48 -16.65
N LEU A 107 12.67 19.84 -16.45
CA LEU A 107 13.14 19.43 -15.13
C LEU A 107 13.46 20.63 -14.23
N GLU A 108 14.10 21.66 -14.78
CA GLU A 108 14.35 22.92 -14.06
C GLU A 108 13.05 23.54 -13.56
N TRP A 109 12.03 23.65 -14.42
CA TRP A 109 10.71 24.13 -14.02
C TRP A 109 10.10 23.28 -12.90
N LEU A 110 10.19 21.95 -13.00
CA LEU A 110 9.63 21.05 -11.99
C LEU A 110 10.33 21.24 -10.63
N PHE A 111 11.66 21.31 -10.64
CA PHE A 111 12.44 21.54 -9.43
C PHE A 111 12.18 22.92 -8.84
N GLU A 112 12.09 23.96 -9.66
CA GLU A 112 11.73 25.31 -9.20
C GLU A 112 10.37 25.30 -8.49
N LYS A 113 9.36 24.66 -9.08
CA LYS A 113 8.03 24.55 -8.44
C LYS A 113 8.08 23.77 -7.13
N ILE A 114 8.80 22.64 -7.07
CA ILE A 114 8.98 21.88 -5.83
C ILE A 114 9.71 22.72 -4.77
N LEU A 115 10.83 23.34 -5.14
CA LEU A 115 11.68 24.10 -4.23
C LEU A 115 10.98 25.36 -3.71
N SER A 116 10.16 26.02 -4.53
CA SER A 116 9.40 27.21 -4.15
C SER A 116 8.41 26.96 -3.00
N ASN A 117 8.01 25.69 -2.78
CA ASN A 117 7.09 25.30 -1.72
C ASN A 117 7.57 24.06 -0.95
N PHE A 118 8.88 23.84 -0.88
CA PHE A 118 9.45 22.57 -0.41
C PHE A 118 9.08 22.25 1.03
N GLU A 119 9.08 23.24 1.94
CA GLU A 119 8.79 23.02 3.35
C GLU A 119 7.40 22.41 3.57
N SER A 120 6.37 23.04 3.01
CA SER A 120 4.99 22.55 3.16
C SER A 120 4.74 21.25 2.39
N LEU A 121 5.32 21.13 1.19
CA LEU A 121 5.19 19.94 0.36
C LEU A 121 5.88 18.73 1.00
N ASN A 122 7.07 18.90 1.57
CA ASN A 122 7.79 17.84 2.25
C ASN A 122 7.09 17.40 3.54
N ALA A 123 6.57 18.36 4.32
CA ALA A 123 5.75 18.03 5.49
C ALA A 123 4.50 17.22 5.10
N ARG A 124 3.83 17.60 4.00
CA ARG A 124 2.71 16.84 3.45
C ARG A 124 3.13 15.44 3.01
N VAL A 125 4.25 15.27 2.30
CA VAL A 125 4.74 13.96 1.86
C VAL A 125 5.03 13.06 3.05
N ALA A 126 5.65 13.58 4.11
CA ALA A 126 5.87 12.84 5.35
C ALA A 126 4.55 12.39 5.99
N GLN A 127 3.57 13.30 6.10
CA GLN A 127 2.25 12.95 6.64
C GLN A 127 1.51 11.93 5.76
N ASP A 128 1.51 12.11 4.44
CA ASP A 128 0.88 11.19 3.49
C ASP A 128 1.47 9.77 3.61
N PHE A 129 2.79 9.67 3.87
CA PHE A 129 3.50 8.42 4.10
C PHE A 129 3.09 7.76 5.42
N GLU A 130 3.04 8.52 6.52
CA GLU A 130 2.56 8.04 7.82
C GLU A 130 1.10 7.57 7.75
N ASP A 131 0.22 8.35 7.12
CA ASP A 131 -1.19 8.01 6.94
C ASP A 131 -1.37 6.72 6.13
N MET A 132 -0.55 6.51 5.09
CA MET A 132 -0.57 5.28 4.29
C MET A 132 -0.15 4.07 5.12
N GLN A 133 0.89 4.21 5.94
CA GLN A 133 1.35 3.14 6.84
C GLN A 133 0.29 2.80 7.89
N ALA A 134 -0.30 3.80 8.54
CA ALA A 134 -1.34 3.62 9.53
C ALA A 134 -2.59 2.94 8.93
N GLU A 135 -3.01 3.35 7.73
CA GLU A 135 -4.12 2.71 7.02
C GLU A 135 -3.82 1.25 6.69
N PHE A 136 -2.60 0.95 6.24
CA PHE A 136 -2.18 -0.42 5.93
C PHE A 136 -2.17 -1.31 7.18
N GLU A 137 -1.65 -0.79 8.30
CA GLU A 137 -1.65 -1.47 9.59
C GLU A 137 -3.08 -1.74 10.07
N ARG A 138 -3.97 -0.73 10.02
CA ARG A 138 -5.39 -0.91 10.36
C ARG A 138 -6.06 -1.97 9.50
N GLN A 139 -5.84 -1.97 8.19
CA GLN A 139 -6.42 -2.99 7.30
C GLN A 139 -5.87 -4.39 7.58
N LYS A 140 -4.59 -4.50 7.97
CA LYS A 140 -3.98 -5.77 8.37
C LYS A 140 -4.61 -6.27 9.68
N GLU A 141 -4.79 -5.40 10.66
CA GLU A 141 -5.45 -5.71 11.93
C GLU A 141 -6.91 -6.13 11.71
N GLU A 142 -7.69 -5.40 10.91
CA GLU A 142 -9.07 -5.77 10.57
C GLU A 142 -9.17 -7.13 9.87
N LYS A 143 -8.23 -7.44 8.98
CA LYS A 143 -8.17 -8.77 8.33
C LYS A 143 -7.82 -9.85 9.33
N ASN A 144 -6.82 -9.63 10.17
CA ASN A 144 -6.43 -10.56 11.23
C ASN A 144 -7.62 -10.82 12.16
N LEU A 145 -8.33 -9.78 12.58
CA LEU A 145 -9.54 -9.87 13.39
C LEU A 145 -10.61 -10.75 12.74
N LYS A 146 -10.92 -10.52 11.46
CA LYS A 146 -11.88 -11.35 10.70
C LYS A 146 -11.46 -12.81 10.64
N VAL A 147 -10.17 -13.07 10.39
CA VAL A 147 -9.63 -14.43 10.34
C VAL A 147 -9.73 -15.11 11.70
N PHE A 148 -9.37 -14.41 12.78
CA PHE A 148 -9.43 -14.93 14.15
C PHE A 148 -10.86 -15.32 14.55
N ARG A 149 -11.83 -14.44 14.31
CA ARG A 149 -13.25 -14.74 14.57
C ARG A 149 -13.73 -15.96 13.79
N ALA A 150 -13.38 -16.06 12.51
CA ALA A 150 -13.73 -17.21 11.70
C ALA A 150 -13.10 -18.51 12.23
N GLN A 151 -11.91 -18.46 12.85
CA GLN A 151 -11.33 -19.63 13.50
C GLN A 151 -12.08 -20.03 14.78
N LEU A 152 -12.54 -19.06 15.57
CA LEU A 152 -13.36 -19.35 16.75
C LEU A 152 -14.69 -20.03 16.39
N GLU A 153 -15.38 -19.57 15.34
CA GLU A 153 -16.63 -20.19 14.89
C GLU A 153 -16.42 -21.63 14.39
N LYS A 154 -15.27 -21.93 13.80
CA LYS A 154 -14.88 -23.29 13.41
C LYS A 154 -14.52 -24.18 14.59
N ALA A 155 -13.87 -23.61 15.60
CA ALA A 155 -13.50 -24.33 16.82
C ALA A 155 -14.72 -24.62 17.72
N PHE A 156 -15.75 -23.78 17.64
CA PHE A 156 -16.99 -23.89 18.41
C PHE A 156 -18.23 -23.74 17.50
N PRO A 157 -18.58 -24.77 16.71
CA PRO A 157 -19.73 -24.72 15.82
C PRO A 157 -21.05 -24.55 16.59
N LYS A 158 -21.89 -23.59 16.18
CA LYS A 158 -23.16 -23.26 16.86
C LYS A 158 -24.18 -24.40 16.84
N ASP A 159 -24.14 -25.25 15.82
CA ASP A 159 -25.10 -26.35 15.63
C ASP A 159 -24.66 -27.65 16.35
N GLY A 160 -23.61 -27.59 17.17
CA GLY A 160 -23.05 -28.79 17.82
C GLY A 160 -22.39 -29.77 16.84
N GLY A 161 -22.04 -29.30 15.64
CA GLY A 161 -21.25 -30.06 14.67
C GLY A 161 -19.87 -30.41 15.19
N GLU A 162 -19.20 -31.37 14.53
CA GLU A 162 -17.83 -31.73 14.86
C GLU A 162 -16.87 -30.55 14.69
N LYS A 163 -15.86 -30.49 15.56
CA LYS A 163 -14.80 -29.49 15.45
C LYS A 163 -14.07 -29.64 14.11
N ASP A 164 -13.72 -28.51 13.51
CA ASP A 164 -12.92 -28.48 12.28
C ASP A 164 -11.58 -29.22 12.48
N GLU A 165 -11.13 -29.95 11.46
CA GLU A 165 -9.89 -30.76 11.47
C GLU A 165 -8.62 -29.96 11.81
N SER A 166 -8.69 -28.62 11.73
CA SER A 166 -7.60 -27.72 12.12
C SER A 166 -7.50 -27.47 13.64
N CYS A 167 -8.39 -28.06 14.45
CA CYS A 167 -8.28 -28.03 15.90
C CYS A 167 -7.43 -29.19 16.40
N PHE A 168 -6.40 -28.87 17.19
CA PHE A 168 -5.56 -29.88 17.82
C PHE A 168 -6.25 -30.53 19.02
N GLU A 169 -5.76 -31.71 19.40
CA GLU A 169 -5.95 -32.21 20.75
C GLU A 169 -5.19 -31.34 21.76
N GLU A 170 -5.60 -31.36 23.04
CA GLU A 170 -5.03 -30.48 24.06
C GLU A 170 -3.49 -30.55 24.13
N GLY A 171 -2.92 -31.76 24.19
CA GLY A 171 -1.46 -31.94 24.26
C GLY A 171 -0.74 -31.34 23.04
N GLU A 172 -1.23 -31.63 21.84
CA GLU A 172 -0.66 -31.12 20.59
C GLU A 172 -0.77 -29.59 20.50
N GLY A 173 -1.90 -29.02 20.93
CA GLY A 173 -2.11 -27.57 20.95
C GLY A 173 -1.18 -26.85 21.92
N LEU A 174 -0.91 -27.44 23.09
CA LEU A 174 0.04 -26.91 24.06
C LEU A 174 1.49 -26.99 23.58
N GLU A 175 1.87 -28.10 22.93
CA GLU A 175 3.18 -28.23 22.29
C GLU A 175 3.35 -27.20 21.16
N PHE A 176 2.30 -27.01 20.36
CA PHE A 176 2.30 -26.06 19.26
C PHE A 176 2.51 -24.62 19.74
N ILE A 177 1.73 -24.16 20.73
CA ILE A 177 1.90 -22.79 21.24
C ILE A 177 3.24 -22.57 21.92
N ALA A 178 3.74 -23.57 22.66
CA ALA A 178 5.06 -23.50 23.29
C ALA A 178 6.16 -23.32 22.22
N GLY A 179 6.07 -24.07 21.11
CA GLY A 179 6.96 -23.89 19.97
C GLY A 179 6.88 -22.51 19.32
N GLU A 180 5.68 -21.94 19.16
CA GLU A 180 5.49 -20.61 18.58
C GLU A 180 6.09 -19.46 19.42
N ILE A 181 6.32 -19.69 20.71
CA ILE A 181 6.92 -18.71 21.62
C ILE A 181 8.34 -19.08 22.07
N ASP A 182 8.98 -20.03 21.38
CA ASP A 182 10.32 -20.56 21.69
C ASP A 182 10.47 -21.04 23.16
N ASP A 183 9.44 -21.71 23.69
CA ASP A 183 9.38 -22.22 25.07
C ASP A 183 8.95 -23.70 25.12
N THR A 184 8.74 -24.24 26.33
CA THR A 184 8.26 -25.62 26.56
C THR A 184 6.91 -25.65 27.27
N VAL A 185 6.19 -26.76 27.11
CA VAL A 185 4.85 -26.96 27.72
C VAL A 185 4.88 -26.85 29.25
N ASP A 186 5.98 -27.26 29.88
CA ASP A 186 6.17 -27.20 31.33
C ASP A 186 6.28 -25.77 31.85
N ASN A 187 6.79 -24.85 31.02
CA ASN A 187 6.94 -23.44 31.36
C ASN A 187 5.69 -22.61 31.07
N LEU A 188 4.72 -23.15 30.33
CA LEU A 188 3.48 -22.44 30.02
C LEU A 188 2.69 -22.14 31.31
N PRO A 189 2.40 -20.86 31.60
CA PRO A 189 1.62 -20.51 32.78
C PRO A 189 0.17 -20.97 32.62
N PRO A 190 -0.59 -21.12 33.72
CA PRO A 190 -1.99 -21.55 33.66
C PRO A 190 -2.85 -20.68 32.74
N ILE A 191 -2.62 -19.37 32.71
CA ILE A 191 -3.33 -18.43 31.84
C ILE A 191 -3.11 -18.72 30.34
N ALA A 192 -1.91 -19.16 29.94
CA ALA A 192 -1.64 -19.53 28.56
C ALA A 192 -2.42 -20.80 28.17
N LYS A 193 -2.48 -21.79 29.07
CA LYS A 193 -3.25 -23.02 28.87
C LYS A 193 -4.75 -22.72 28.78
N GLU A 194 -5.26 -21.81 29.61
CA GLU A 194 -6.63 -21.31 29.54
C GLU A 194 -6.93 -20.65 28.19
N ILE A 195 -6.06 -19.75 27.71
CA ILE A 195 -6.19 -19.12 26.40
C ILE A 195 -6.27 -20.16 25.27
N CYS A 196 -5.43 -21.19 25.31
CA CYS A 196 -5.45 -22.27 24.31
C CYS A 196 -6.79 -23.02 24.29
N ALA A 197 -7.33 -23.34 25.48
CA ALA A 197 -8.65 -23.96 25.60
C ALA A 197 -9.77 -23.03 25.10
N LEU A 198 -9.69 -21.72 25.39
CA LEU A 198 -10.64 -20.71 24.93
C LEU A 198 -10.64 -20.51 23.42
N VAL A 199 -9.57 -20.84 22.71
CA VAL A 199 -9.56 -20.87 21.23
C VAL A 199 -9.81 -22.26 20.67
N GLY A 200 -10.18 -23.23 21.52
CA GLY A 200 -10.48 -24.60 21.13
C GLY A 200 -9.29 -25.33 20.52
N TYR A 201 -8.06 -24.92 20.86
CA TYR A 201 -6.81 -25.40 20.28
C TYR A 201 -6.76 -25.28 18.74
N GLN A 202 -7.45 -24.29 18.17
CA GLN A 202 -7.46 -24.07 16.74
C GLN A 202 -6.09 -23.57 16.26
N LYS A 203 -5.49 -24.28 15.32
CA LYS A 203 -4.09 -24.08 14.88
C LYS A 203 -3.74 -22.63 14.52
N LEU A 204 -4.55 -21.98 13.68
CA LEU A 204 -4.26 -20.61 13.22
C LEU A 204 -4.52 -19.59 14.33
N ALA A 205 -5.50 -19.80 15.20
CA ALA A 205 -5.72 -18.96 16.38
C ALA A 205 -4.53 -19.05 17.35
N LEU A 206 -4.00 -20.25 17.58
CA LEU A 206 -2.78 -20.45 18.38
C LEU A 206 -1.57 -19.76 17.74
N GLN A 207 -1.38 -19.87 16.42
CA GLN A 207 -0.32 -19.17 15.70
C GLN A 207 -0.43 -17.64 15.85
N MET A 208 -1.66 -17.11 15.79
CA MET A 208 -1.92 -15.69 16.02
C MET A 208 -1.62 -15.26 17.46
N ILE A 209 -1.97 -16.08 18.45
CA ILE A 209 -1.62 -15.87 19.87
C ILE A 209 -0.10 -15.89 20.06
N GLY A 210 0.59 -16.85 19.46
CA GLY A 210 2.06 -16.93 19.47
C GLY A 210 2.68 -15.66 18.92
N SER A 211 2.17 -15.16 17.78
CA SER A 211 2.61 -13.90 17.18
C SER A 211 2.30 -12.65 18.02
N MET A 212 1.28 -12.68 18.89
CA MET A 212 1.00 -11.61 19.86
C MET A 212 1.99 -11.67 21.03
N LYS A 213 2.31 -12.87 21.52
CA LYS A 213 3.22 -13.06 22.66
C LYS A 213 4.69 -12.88 22.27
N LEU A 214 5.08 -13.34 21.09
CA LEU A 214 6.43 -13.23 20.55
C LEU A 214 6.39 -12.75 19.09
N PRO A 215 6.24 -11.43 18.85
CA PRO A 215 6.14 -10.90 17.49
C PRO A 215 7.44 -11.07 16.69
N ILE A 216 7.31 -11.52 15.43
CA ILE A 216 8.43 -11.64 14.49
C ILE A 216 9.06 -10.28 14.16
N SER A 217 8.21 -9.25 14.04
CA SER A 217 8.65 -7.88 13.75
C SER A 217 9.11 -7.19 15.02
N LYS A 218 10.35 -6.68 15.02
CA LYS A 218 10.88 -5.85 16.12
C LYS A 218 10.13 -4.53 16.34
N LYS A 219 9.26 -4.12 15.40
CA LYS A 219 8.41 -2.94 15.56
C LYS A 219 7.21 -3.20 16.49
N ASN A 220 6.80 -4.46 16.65
CA ASN A 220 5.63 -4.81 17.44
C ASN A 220 6.07 -5.17 18.87
N GLN A 221 5.32 -4.68 19.85
CA GLN A 221 5.57 -5.02 21.26
C GLN A 221 4.92 -6.37 21.60
N PRO A 222 5.63 -7.28 22.29
CA PRO A 222 5.05 -8.46 22.92
C PRO A 222 3.86 -8.10 23.82
N MET A 223 2.77 -8.87 23.74
CA MET A 223 1.65 -8.76 24.66
C MET A 223 1.85 -9.63 25.90
N GLU A 224 1.39 -9.15 27.05
CA GLU A 224 1.29 -9.98 28.25
C GLU A 224 0.10 -10.94 28.18
N TRP A 225 0.20 -12.07 28.88
CA TRP A 225 -0.84 -13.11 28.80
C TRP A 225 -2.21 -12.60 29.26
N GLU A 226 -2.26 -11.70 30.24
CA GLU A 226 -3.48 -11.05 30.71
C GLU A 226 -4.15 -10.23 29.60
N ALA A 227 -3.37 -9.48 28.82
CA ALA A 227 -3.88 -8.70 27.69
C ALA A 227 -4.34 -9.61 26.53
N ILE A 228 -3.64 -10.72 26.31
CA ILE A 228 -4.07 -11.73 25.32
C ILE A 228 -5.38 -12.39 25.76
N LEU A 229 -5.52 -12.73 27.05
CA LEU A 229 -6.76 -13.29 27.59
C LEU A 229 -7.94 -12.32 27.41
N GLU A 230 -7.75 -11.04 27.73
CA GLU A 230 -8.75 -9.99 27.52
C GLU A 230 -9.14 -9.91 26.03
N TYR A 231 -8.15 -9.83 25.14
CA TYR A 231 -8.37 -9.86 23.69
C TYR A 231 -9.20 -11.08 23.28
N VAL A 232 -8.81 -12.30 23.67
CA VAL A 232 -9.52 -13.53 23.30
C VAL A 232 -10.97 -13.52 23.80
N ASN A 233 -11.20 -13.08 25.03
CA ASN A 233 -12.55 -13.00 25.60
C ASN A 233 -13.43 -12.01 24.85
N GLU A 234 -12.92 -10.84 24.49
CA GLU A 234 -13.66 -9.89 23.64
C GLU A 234 -14.03 -10.51 22.29
N ARG A 235 -13.06 -11.18 21.64
CA ARG A 235 -13.29 -11.81 20.33
C ARG A 235 -14.31 -12.96 20.41
N ARG A 236 -14.30 -13.72 21.51
CA ARG A 236 -15.29 -14.77 21.78
C ARG A 236 -16.69 -14.18 21.98
N ALA A 237 -16.82 -13.12 22.78
CA ALA A 237 -18.10 -12.46 23.00
C ALA A 237 -18.73 -11.95 21.68
N GLU A 238 -17.91 -11.44 20.77
CA GLU A 238 -18.34 -10.96 19.44
C GLU A 238 -18.93 -12.06 18.53
N VAL A 239 -18.52 -13.32 18.71
CA VAL A 239 -19.06 -14.47 17.96
C VAL A 239 -20.15 -15.23 18.73
N GLY A 240 -20.42 -14.83 19.99
CA GLY A 240 -21.46 -15.39 20.86
C GLY A 240 -21.01 -16.59 21.68
N LEU A 241 -19.73 -16.64 22.07
CA LEU A 241 -19.08 -17.69 22.86
C LEU A 241 -18.69 -17.24 24.28
#